data_AF-A0A526YJD0-F1
#
_entry.id   AF-A0A526YJD0-F1
#
_cell.length_a   1.000
_cell.length_b   1.000
_cell.length_c   1.000
_cell.angle_alpha   90.00
_cell.angle_beta   90.00
_cell.angle_gamma   90.00
#
_symmetry.space_group_name_H-M   'P 1'
#
loop_
_entity.id
_entity.type
_entity.pdbx_description
1 polymer ?
#
loop_
_entity_poly.entity_id
_entity_poly.type
_entity_poly.pdbx_seq_one_letter_code
_entity_poly.pdbx_strand_id
1 'polypeptide(L)'
;DLVRAAYLQNRGVARAMKVGKESIAGTMAALEAWERRDHAGIRKREEAALDLWKDALQGLPGIAAHVIPDPTGNPLDRLQVFVTAESRFTAAGLASALAAGSPPIIVRNHEVERGHFFLDPCNLHPGEAEIVAGRLRAVLSAAERPADAMKSARKDSAGALRWPD
;
A
#
# COMPACT_ATOMS: atom_id res chain seq x y z
N ASP A 1 29.47 3.78 43.15
CA ASP A 1 28.05 4.05 42.79
C ASP A 1 27.68 3.76 41.34
N LEU A 2 28.34 4.34 40.33
CA LEU A 2 27.97 4.14 38.91
C LEU A 2 27.98 2.67 38.43
N VAL A 3 28.93 1.86 38.91
CA VAL A 3 28.99 0.42 38.60
C VAL A 3 27.74 -0.33 39.10
N ARG A 4 27.31 -0.02 40.33
CA ARG A 4 26.09 -0.60 40.92
C ARG A 4 24.85 -0.17 40.15
N ALA A 5 24.76 1.10 39.76
CA ALA A 5 23.66 1.61 38.96
C ALA A 5 23.57 0.93 37.57
N ALA A 6 24.70 0.77 36.88
CA ALA A 6 24.77 0.08 35.59
C ALA A 6 24.38 -1.41 35.70
N TYR A 7 24.83 -2.10 36.76
CA TYR A 7 24.44 -3.48 37.02
C TYR A 7 22.93 -3.63 37.23
N LEU A 8 22.31 -2.70 37.99
CA LEU A 8 20.88 -2.73 38.28
C LEU A 8 20.00 -2.50 37.03
N GLN A 9 20.51 -1.84 35.98
CA GLN A 9 19.78 -1.72 34.70
C GLN A 9 19.48 -3.08 34.05
N ASN A 10 20.32 -4.10 34.28
CA ASN A 10 20.09 -5.45 33.73
C ASN A 10 18.86 -6.14 34.33
N ARG A 11 18.29 -5.62 35.43
CA ARG A 11 17.07 -6.16 36.04
C ARG A 11 15.79 -5.70 35.34
N GLY A 12 15.86 -4.71 34.45
CA GLY A 12 14.71 -4.19 33.71
C GLY A 12 14.69 -4.62 32.25
N VAL A 13 13.50 -4.76 31.67
CA VAL A 13 13.30 -5.13 30.25
C VAL A 13 13.95 -4.13 29.28
N ALA A 14 14.07 -2.86 29.68
CA ALA A 14 14.64 -1.79 28.86
C ALA A 14 16.11 -2.04 28.46
N ARG A 15 16.88 -2.80 29.26
CA ARG A 15 18.26 -3.14 28.89
C ARG A 15 18.32 -4.09 27.71
N ALA A 16 17.43 -5.09 27.68
CA ALA A 16 17.30 -6.02 26.57
C ALA A 16 16.67 -5.36 25.33
N MET A 17 15.77 -4.39 25.53
CA MET A 17 15.13 -3.62 24.45
C MET A 17 15.96 -2.42 23.95
N LYS A 18 17.19 -2.23 24.46
CA LYS A 18 17.99 -1.06 24.10
C LYS A 18 18.35 -1.08 22.60
N VAL A 19 17.96 -0.03 21.89
CA VAL A 19 18.29 0.14 20.47
C VAL A 19 19.80 0.36 20.25
N GLY A 20 20.29 -0.10 19.10
CA GLY A 20 21.67 0.11 18.67
C GLY A 20 21.97 1.57 18.35
N LYS A 21 23.26 1.92 18.30
CA LYS A 21 23.71 3.30 17.99
C LYS A 21 23.30 3.75 16.60
N GLU A 22 23.22 2.84 15.64
CA GLU A 22 22.79 3.08 14.26
C GLU A 22 21.30 3.47 14.23
N SER A 23 20.44 2.79 15.01
CA SER A 23 19.03 3.15 15.13
C SER A 23 18.83 4.51 15.79
N ILE A 24 19.67 4.85 16.78
CA ILE A 24 19.65 6.18 17.41
C ILE A 24 20.00 7.25 16.38
N ALA A 25 21.12 7.10 15.66
CA ALA A 25 21.53 8.04 14.63
C ALA A 25 20.50 8.16 13.50
N GLY A 26 19.93 7.04 13.04
CA GLY A 26 18.85 7.03 12.04
C GLY A 26 17.58 7.73 12.52
N THR A 27 17.20 7.57 13.79
CA THR A 27 16.05 8.26 14.39
C THR A 27 16.31 9.77 14.45
N MET A 28 17.51 10.19 14.85
CA MET A 28 17.88 11.62 14.85
C MET A 28 17.77 12.21 13.43
N ALA A 29 18.37 11.55 12.44
CA ALA A 29 18.29 12.00 11.04
C ALA A 29 16.84 12.05 10.51
N ALA A 30 16.01 11.05 10.86
CA ALA A 30 14.61 11.01 10.47
C ALA A 30 13.79 12.17 11.08
N LEU A 31 14.04 12.49 12.36
CA LEU A 31 13.39 13.63 13.02
C LEU A 31 13.78 14.96 12.36
N GLU A 32 15.07 15.17 12.09
CA GLU A 32 15.53 16.39 11.42
C GLU A 32 15.02 16.50 9.97
N ALA A 33 14.92 15.37 9.26
CA ALA A 33 14.36 15.33 7.92
C ALA A 33 12.86 15.62 7.95
N TRP A 34 12.13 15.09 8.93
CA TRP A 34 10.70 15.32 9.13
C TRP A 34 10.39 16.78 9.44
N GLU A 35 11.18 17.42 10.29
CA GLU A 35 11.03 18.85 10.64
C GLU A 35 11.18 19.75 9.41
N ARG A 36 12.12 19.43 8.51
CA ARG A 36 12.42 20.22 7.31
C ARG A 36 11.58 19.85 6.08
N ARG A 37 10.74 18.81 6.20
CA ARG A 37 10.00 18.25 5.07
C ARG A 37 8.89 19.20 4.62
N ASP A 38 8.74 19.38 3.30
CA ASP A 38 7.62 20.13 2.73
C ASP A 38 6.34 19.26 2.71
N HIS A 39 5.66 19.23 3.86
CA HIS A 39 4.43 18.47 4.05
C HIS A 39 3.29 18.93 3.13
N ALA A 40 3.21 20.23 2.82
CA ALA A 40 2.17 20.79 1.96
C ALA A 40 2.39 20.40 0.50
N GLY A 41 3.62 20.52 0.00
CA GLY A 41 3.96 20.11 -1.36
C GLY A 41 3.92 18.60 -1.58
N ILE A 42 4.12 17.78 -0.54
CA ILE A 42 3.87 16.33 -0.59
C ILE A 42 2.38 16.06 -0.74
N ARG A 43 1.55 16.64 0.13
CA ARG A 43 0.10 16.44 0.08
C ARG A 43 -0.48 16.83 -1.27
N LYS A 44 -0.05 17.97 -1.83
CA LYS A 44 -0.48 18.41 -3.15
C LYS A 44 -0.11 17.42 -4.27
N ARG A 45 1.05 16.75 -4.16
CA ARG A 45 1.46 15.71 -5.12
C ARG A 45 0.66 14.42 -4.94
N GLU A 46 0.37 14.05 -3.70
CA GLU A 46 -0.48 12.90 -3.38
C GLU A 46 -1.91 13.11 -3.89
N GLU A 47 -2.49 14.30 -3.67
CA GLU A 47 -3.79 14.70 -4.21
C GLU A 47 -3.82 14.64 -5.75
N ALA A 48 -2.79 15.17 -6.42
CA ALA A 48 -2.69 15.10 -7.88
C ALA A 48 -2.62 13.66 -8.40
N ALA A 49 -1.93 12.75 -7.70
CA ALA A 49 -1.88 11.34 -8.05
C ALA A 49 -3.25 10.65 -7.89
N LEU A 50 -3.98 10.98 -6.81
CA LEU A 50 -5.32 10.46 -6.57
C LEU A 50 -6.31 10.90 -7.67
N ASP A 51 -6.26 12.18 -8.05
CA ASP A 51 -7.09 12.71 -9.14
C ASP A 51 -6.76 12.05 -10.47
N LEU A 52 -5.46 11.93 -10.80
CA LEU A 52 -5.00 11.24 -12.01
C LEU A 52 -5.53 9.80 -12.10
N TRP A 53 -5.46 9.04 -11.01
CA TRP A 53 -5.93 7.65 -10.99
C TRP A 53 -7.45 7.56 -11.05
N LYS A 54 -8.16 8.46 -10.38
CA LYS A 54 -9.62 8.54 -10.44
C LYS A 54 -10.08 8.82 -11.88
N ASP A 55 -9.46 9.78 -12.55
CA ASP A 55 -9.72 10.10 -13.96
C ASP A 55 -9.34 8.95 -14.88
N ALA A 56 -8.26 8.22 -14.58
CA ALA A 56 -7.86 7.04 -15.33
C ALA A 56 -8.89 5.90 -15.28
N LEU A 57 -9.64 5.79 -14.18
CA LEU A 57 -10.65 4.76 -13.97
C LEU A 57 -12.06 5.18 -14.41
N GLN A 58 -12.28 6.47 -14.64
CA GLN A 58 -13.60 7.00 -14.99
C GLN A 58 -14.14 6.36 -16.28
N GLY A 59 -15.40 5.93 -16.22
CA GLY A 59 -16.14 5.36 -17.36
C GLY A 59 -15.79 3.91 -17.70
N LEU A 60 -14.88 3.27 -16.95
CA LEU A 60 -14.58 1.85 -17.15
C LEU A 60 -15.72 0.96 -16.61
N PRO A 61 -16.21 -0.03 -17.39
CA PRO A 61 -17.29 -0.92 -16.95
C PRO A 61 -16.93 -1.65 -15.66
N GLY A 62 -17.85 -1.62 -14.70
CA GLY A 62 -17.72 -2.33 -13.42
C GLY A 62 -16.63 -1.79 -12.49
N ILE A 63 -16.19 -0.55 -12.68
CA ILE A 63 -15.22 0.11 -11.81
C ILE A 63 -15.82 1.39 -11.24
N ALA A 64 -15.72 1.55 -9.92
CA ALA A 64 -16.02 2.81 -9.24
C ALA A 64 -14.85 3.19 -8.32
N ALA A 65 -14.44 4.46 -8.35
CA ALA A 65 -13.28 4.95 -7.61
C ALA A 65 -13.65 6.16 -6.75
N HIS A 66 -13.34 6.08 -5.45
CA HIS A 66 -13.67 7.11 -4.46
C HIS A 66 -12.44 7.45 -3.62
N VAL A 67 -12.17 8.74 -3.46
CA VAL A 67 -11.16 9.20 -2.52
C VAL A 67 -11.73 9.15 -1.12
N ILE A 68 -11.03 8.49 -0.20
CA ILE A 68 -11.41 8.37 1.20
C ILE A 68 -10.25 8.80 2.10
N PRO A 69 -10.52 9.42 3.27
CA PRO A 69 -9.48 9.73 4.24
C PRO A 69 -9.00 8.48 4.97
N ASP A 70 -7.79 8.54 5.53
CA ASP A 70 -7.31 7.50 6.43
C ASP A 70 -8.16 7.43 7.72
N PRO A 71 -8.63 6.23 8.12
CA PRO A 71 -9.53 6.08 9.28
C PRO A 71 -8.88 6.41 10.63
N THR A 72 -7.55 6.54 10.70
CA THR A 72 -6.83 6.88 11.94
C THR A 72 -6.58 8.38 12.09
N GLY A 73 -7.04 9.20 11.14
CA GLY A 73 -6.78 10.64 11.12
C GLY A 73 -5.36 10.98 10.67
N ASN A 74 -4.62 10.02 10.13
CA ASN A 74 -3.37 10.32 9.45
C ASN A 74 -3.66 11.25 8.26
N PRO A 75 -2.89 12.33 8.05
CA PRO A 75 -3.04 13.22 6.90
C PRO A 75 -2.74 12.57 5.53
N LEU A 76 -3.44 11.50 5.18
CA LEU A 76 -3.30 10.72 3.96
C LEU A 76 -4.68 10.33 3.45
N ASP A 77 -4.94 10.62 2.19
CA ASP A 77 -6.11 10.13 1.47
C ASP A 77 -5.73 8.94 0.58
N ARG A 78 -6.72 8.11 0.27
CA ARG A 78 -6.56 6.89 -0.52
C ARG A 78 -7.61 6.83 -1.62
N LEU A 79 -7.29 6.20 -2.74
CA LEU A 79 -8.30 5.86 -3.74
C LEU A 79 -8.82 4.44 -3.46
N GLN A 80 -10.06 4.34 -3.01
CA GLN A 80 -10.79 3.08 -2.93
C GLN A 80 -11.36 2.72 -4.30
N VAL A 81 -11.01 1.54 -4.81
CA VAL A 81 -11.42 1.04 -6.12
C VAL A 81 -12.34 -0.16 -5.93
N PHE A 82 -13.62 0.03 -6.20
CA PHE A 82 -14.63 -1.04 -6.28
C PHE A 82 -14.58 -1.71 -7.64
N VAL A 83 -14.70 -3.04 -7.62
CA VAL A 83 -14.60 -3.89 -8.80
C VAL A 83 -15.79 -4.85 -8.82
N THR A 84 -16.61 -4.75 -9.86
CA THR A 84 -17.75 -5.64 -10.10
C THR A 84 -17.49 -6.54 -11.32
N ALA A 85 -18.33 -7.56 -11.48
CA ALA A 85 -18.15 -8.57 -12.53
C ALA A 85 -18.22 -8.02 -13.96
N GLU A 86 -18.85 -6.86 -14.18
CA GLU A 86 -18.90 -6.15 -15.47
C GLU A 86 -17.50 -5.74 -15.96
N SER A 87 -16.54 -5.55 -15.03
CA SER A 87 -15.13 -5.33 -15.38
C SER A 87 -14.44 -6.59 -15.91
N ARG A 88 -15.10 -7.76 -15.80
CA ARG A 88 -14.53 -9.11 -16.01
C ARG A 88 -13.35 -9.41 -15.09
N PHE A 89 -13.32 -8.75 -13.94
CA PHE A 89 -12.41 -9.01 -12.84
C PHE A 89 -13.19 -9.14 -11.53
N THR A 90 -12.63 -9.88 -10.57
CA THR A 90 -12.86 -9.64 -9.15
C THR A 90 -11.80 -8.65 -8.63
N ALA A 91 -12.04 -8.02 -7.47
CA ALA A 91 -11.00 -7.18 -6.85
C ALA A 91 -9.70 -7.95 -6.57
N ALA A 92 -9.81 -9.23 -6.19
CA ALA A 92 -8.65 -10.10 -5.97
C ALA A 92 -7.90 -10.41 -7.28
N GLY A 93 -8.63 -10.71 -8.35
CA GLY A 93 -8.03 -10.98 -9.65
C GLY A 93 -7.40 -9.74 -10.28
N LEU A 94 -8.03 -8.57 -10.15
CA LEU A 94 -7.44 -7.31 -10.63
C LEU A 94 -6.16 -6.96 -9.86
N ALA A 95 -6.16 -7.10 -8.53
CA ALA A 95 -4.96 -6.92 -7.72
C ALA A 95 -3.83 -7.89 -8.13
N SER A 96 -4.18 -9.16 -8.42
CA SER A 96 -3.23 -10.18 -8.92
C SER A 96 -2.65 -9.78 -10.29
N ALA A 97 -3.50 -9.36 -11.22
CA ALA A 97 -3.09 -8.95 -12.56
C ALA A 97 -2.18 -7.70 -12.56
N LEU A 98 -2.46 -6.75 -11.67
CA LEU A 98 -1.61 -5.57 -11.45
C LEU A 98 -0.24 -5.96 -10.86
N ALA A 99 -0.23 -6.87 -9.87
CA ALA A 99 1.00 -7.35 -9.25
C ALA A 99 1.87 -8.20 -10.18
N ALA A 100 1.27 -8.96 -11.10
CA ALA A 100 1.97 -9.76 -12.11
C ALA A 100 2.49 -8.92 -13.31
N GLY A 101 2.16 -7.62 -13.36
CA GLY A 101 2.58 -6.72 -14.42
C GLY A 101 4.07 -6.38 -14.38
N SER A 102 4.52 -5.66 -15.42
CA SER A 102 5.85 -5.05 -15.47
C SER A 102 5.71 -3.55 -15.79
N PRO A 103 6.04 -2.64 -14.86
CA PRO A 103 6.40 -2.92 -13.47
C PRO A 103 5.22 -3.49 -12.65
N PRO A 104 5.50 -4.21 -11.56
CA PRO A 104 4.46 -4.72 -10.67
C PRO A 104 3.81 -3.57 -9.89
N ILE A 105 2.47 -3.58 -9.78
CA ILE A 105 1.72 -2.63 -8.98
C ILE A 105 1.09 -3.37 -7.80
N ILE A 106 1.63 -3.15 -6.61
CA ILE A 106 1.17 -3.81 -5.39
C ILE A 106 0.17 -2.89 -4.68
N VAL A 107 -1.11 -3.28 -4.73
CA VAL A 107 -2.20 -2.52 -4.12
C VAL A 107 -2.48 -3.01 -2.70
N ARG A 108 -3.16 -2.18 -1.90
CA ARG A 108 -3.56 -2.52 -0.54
C ARG A 108 -4.79 -3.45 -0.57
N ASN A 109 -4.56 -4.71 -0.87
CA ASN A 109 -5.58 -5.73 -1.19
C ASN A 109 -6.20 -6.45 0.02
N HIS A 110 -6.00 -5.95 1.24
CA HIS A 110 -6.48 -6.58 2.47
C HIS A 110 -8.02 -6.75 2.60
N GLU A 111 -8.80 -6.10 1.74
CA GLU A 111 -10.29 -6.15 1.73
C GLU A 111 -10.87 -6.62 0.39
N VAL A 112 -10.10 -7.31 -0.46
CA VAL A 112 -10.57 -7.75 -1.79
C VAL A 112 -11.78 -8.68 -1.75
N GLU A 113 -12.03 -9.36 -0.64
CA GLU A 113 -13.25 -10.14 -0.40
C GLU A 113 -14.51 -9.30 -0.33
N ARG A 114 -14.37 -8.00 -0.04
CA ARG A 114 -15.46 -7.01 -0.02
C ARG A 114 -15.72 -6.38 -1.40
N GLY A 115 -14.96 -6.78 -2.42
CA GLY A 115 -15.11 -6.28 -3.79
C GLY A 115 -14.34 -4.99 -4.08
N HIS A 116 -13.40 -4.59 -3.22
CA HIS A 116 -12.56 -3.40 -3.45
C HIS A 116 -11.13 -3.57 -2.95
N PHE A 117 -10.24 -2.67 -3.38
CA PHE A 117 -8.91 -2.47 -2.79
C PHE A 117 -8.58 -0.98 -2.74
N PHE A 118 -7.42 -0.63 -2.19
CA PHE A 118 -6.97 0.76 -2.10
C PHE A 118 -5.64 0.99 -2.82
N LEU A 119 -5.51 2.18 -3.39
CA LEU A 119 -4.26 2.75 -3.87
C LEU A 119 -3.82 3.86 -2.92
N ASP A 120 -2.59 3.75 -2.43
CA ASP A 120 -1.96 4.70 -1.52
C ASP A 120 -0.91 5.53 -2.29
N PRO A 121 -1.02 6.88 -2.34
CA PRO A 121 -0.09 7.72 -3.10
C PRO A 121 1.24 8.00 -2.37
N CYS A 122 1.34 7.66 -1.09
CA CYS A 122 2.45 8.09 -0.21
C CYS A 122 3.82 7.45 -0.50
N ASN A 123 3.85 6.40 -1.33
CA ASN A 123 5.07 5.65 -1.65
C ASN A 123 5.56 5.87 -3.10
N LEU A 124 5.03 6.87 -3.80
CA LEU A 124 5.37 7.11 -5.21
C LEU A 124 6.67 7.87 -5.38
N HIS A 125 7.50 7.38 -6.30
CA HIS A 125 8.58 8.14 -6.92
C HIS A 125 8.07 9.01 -8.09
N PRO A 126 8.83 10.03 -8.51
CA PRO A 126 8.47 10.85 -9.67
C PRO A 126 8.20 9.99 -10.92
N GLY A 127 7.05 10.21 -11.56
CA GLY A 127 6.62 9.48 -12.77
C GLY A 127 5.85 8.18 -12.51
N GLU A 128 5.82 7.67 -11.27
CA GLU A 128 5.14 6.41 -10.98
C GLU A 128 3.61 6.54 -10.99
N ALA A 129 3.08 7.74 -10.69
CA ALA A 129 1.65 7.99 -10.74
C ALA A 129 1.08 7.74 -12.15
N GLU A 130 1.79 8.21 -13.18
CA GLU A 130 1.45 8.06 -14.60
C GLU A 130 1.59 6.61 -15.05
N ILE A 131 2.62 5.91 -14.59
CA ILE A 131 2.81 4.47 -14.85
C ILE A 131 1.62 3.69 -14.28
N VAL A 132 1.23 3.95 -13.04
CA VAL A 132 0.07 3.32 -12.41
C VAL A 132 -1.21 3.60 -13.19
N ALA A 133 -1.46 4.86 -13.55
CA ALA A 133 -2.63 5.26 -14.34
C ALA A 133 -2.70 4.52 -15.69
N GLY A 134 -1.57 4.48 -16.42
CA GLY A 134 -1.46 3.81 -17.71
C GLY A 134 -1.68 2.31 -17.60
N ARG A 135 -1.12 1.66 -16.56
CA ARG A 135 -1.29 0.23 -16.32
C ARG A 135 -2.71 -0.12 -15.90
N LEU A 136 -3.35 0.67 -15.04
CA LEU A 136 -4.76 0.50 -14.68
C LEU A 136 -5.64 0.48 -15.94
N ARG A 137 -5.49 1.49 -16.81
CA ARG A 137 -6.21 1.54 -18.08
C ARG A 137 -5.90 0.34 -18.95
N ALA A 138 -4.62 0.03 -19.19
CA ALA A 138 -4.21 -1.07 -20.06
C ALA A 138 -4.76 -2.43 -19.60
N VAL A 139 -4.68 -2.73 -18.30
CA VAL A 139 -5.20 -4.00 -17.74
C VAL A 139 -6.71 -4.06 -17.87
N LEU A 140 -7.43 -2.97 -17.57
CA LEU A 140 -8.89 -2.94 -17.62
C LEU A 140 -9.45 -2.87 -19.04
N SER A 141 -8.73 -2.30 -20.00
CA SER A 141 -9.15 -2.23 -21.41
C SER A 141 -8.66 -3.40 -22.27
N ALA A 142 -7.80 -4.27 -21.75
CA ALA A 142 -7.32 -5.44 -22.49
C ALA A 142 -8.47 -6.34 -22.95
N ALA A 143 -8.43 -6.77 -24.21
CA ALA A 143 -9.45 -7.66 -24.79
C ALA A 143 -9.49 -9.01 -24.07
N GLU A 144 -8.32 -9.58 -23.79
CA GLU A 144 -8.17 -10.81 -23.03
C GLU A 144 -7.94 -10.53 -21.55
N ARG A 145 -8.41 -11.45 -20.70
CA ARG A 145 -8.18 -11.42 -19.26
C ARG A 145 -7.23 -12.54 -18.88
N PRO A 146 -6.34 -12.34 -17.89
CA PRO A 146 -5.54 -13.43 -17.36
C PRO A 146 -6.45 -14.49 -16.73
N ALA A 147 -5.96 -15.73 -16.66
CA ALA A 147 -6.75 -16.87 -16.17
C ALA A 147 -7.29 -16.68 -14.74
N ASP A 148 -6.61 -15.89 -13.92
CA ASP A 148 -6.96 -15.58 -12.54
C ASP A 148 -7.77 -14.28 -12.37
N ALA A 149 -8.23 -13.64 -13.46
CA ALA A 149 -9.00 -12.39 -13.40
C ALA A 149 -10.26 -12.48 -12.52
N MET A 150 -10.92 -13.65 -12.51
CA MET A 150 -12.12 -13.91 -11.70
C MET A 150 -11.82 -14.71 -10.42
N LYS A 151 -10.57 -14.72 -9.96
CA LYS A 151 -10.14 -15.45 -8.77
C LYS A 151 -10.94 -15.02 -7.54
N SER A 152 -11.34 -15.99 -6.71
CA SER A 152 -11.99 -15.69 -5.43
C SER A 152 -11.00 -15.16 -4.40
N ALA A 153 -11.45 -14.28 -3.51
CA ALA A 153 -10.64 -13.71 -2.43
C ALA A 153 -10.26 -14.69 -1.30
N ARG A 154 -10.49 -16.00 -1.46
CA ARG A 154 -10.16 -17.00 -0.43
C ARG A 154 -8.64 -17.10 -0.23
N LYS A 155 -8.21 -16.93 1.01
CA LYS A 155 -6.87 -17.29 1.48
C LYS A 155 -6.89 -18.79 1.79
N ASP A 156 -6.19 -19.57 0.98
CA ASP A 156 -6.04 -21.00 1.21
C ASP A 156 -5.00 -21.25 2.30
N SER A 157 -5.39 -21.95 3.36
CA SER A 157 -4.49 -22.34 4.46
C SER A 157 -3.82 -23.69 4.23
N ALA A 158 -4.16 -24.43 3.16
CA ALA A 158 -3.64 -25.77 2.92
C ALA A 158 -2.10 -25.78 2.85
N GLY A 159 -1.46 -24.71 2.35
CA GLY A 159 -0.01 -24.57 2.37
C GLY A 159 0.57 -24.38 3.77
N ALA A 160 -0.06 -23.54 4.60
CA ALA A 160 0.38 -23.35 5.99
C ALA A 160 0.16 -24.61 6.84
N LEU A 161 -0.87 -25.38 6.55
CA LEU A 161 -1.16 -26.66 7.21
C LEU A 161 -0.18 -27.78 6.83
N ARG A 162 0.60 -27.59 5.76
CA ARG A 162 1.70 -28.50 5.38
C ARG A 162 3.05 -28.09 5.96
N TRP A 163 3.16 -26.96 6.65
CA TRP A 163 4.40 -26.52 7.27
C TRP A 163 4.68 -27.32 8.58
N PRO A 164 5.93 -27.75 8.88
CA PRO A 164 7.19 -27.42 8.20
C PRO A 164 7.63 -28.40 7.11
N ASP A 165 6.77 -29.36 6.76
CA ASP A 165 7.01 -30.41 5.77
C ASP A 165 7.32 -29.85 4.37
#